data_AF-A0A183Y105-F1
#
_entry.id   AF-A0A183Y105-F1
#
_cell.length_a   1.000
_cell.length_b   1.000
_cell.length_c   1.000
_cell.angle_alpha   90.00
_cell.angle_beta   90.00
_cell.angle_gamma   90.00
#
_symmetry.space_group_name_H-M   'P 1'
#
loop_
_entity.id
_entity.type
_entity.pdbx_description
1 polymer ?
#
loop_
_entity_poly.entity_id
_entity_poly.type
_entity_poly.pdbx_seq_one_letter_code
_entity_poly.pdbx_strand_id
1 'polypeptide(L)'
;MSQQLISMSQRLTLIAFESSNMEKRSFEISNNRDTSCVTQVEESISLPDIHECKKVAVTLSEGSLSFPHRLIYEDSIGVLEENKRLKAELFNIKLQLLSVKKQFPPMFDKEGNNITEKYIAALIELSNEKIRRLKLEKLCHLSEKKLNEQQLQLEREKNDRETERQNLLMKKGRLEIKLKEIYEQLNGNGGDSE
;
A
#
# COMPACT_ATOMS: atom_id res chain seq x y z
N MET A 1 -9.79 2.41 23.58
CA MET A 1 -9.25 1.94 22.29
C MET A 1 -9.66 0.50 21.96
N SER A 2 -9.51 -0.48 22.87
CA SER A 2 -9.87 -1.90 22.60
C SER A 2 -11.36 -2.14 22.26
N GLN A 3 -12.30 -1.48 22.94
CA GLN A 3 -13.74 -1.66 22.70
C GLN A 3 -14.21 -1.21 21.29
N GLN A 4 -13.57 -0.19 20.70
CA GLN A 4 -13.91 0.26 19.35
C GLN A 4 -13.48 -0.74 18.28
N LEU A 5 -12.32 -1.38 18.45
CA LEU A 5 -11.84 -2.44 17.56
C LEU A 5 -12.74 -3.68 17.59
N ILE A 6 -13.23 -4.07 18.77
CA ILE A 6 -14.16 -5.20 18.91
C ILE A 6 -15.52 -4.89 18.25
N SER A 7 -16.01 -3.65 18.41
CA SER A 7 -17.27 -3.23 17.76
C SER A 7 -17.14 -3.22 16.23
N MET A 8 -16.01 -2.77 15.69
CA MET A 8 -15.75 -2.80 14.25
C MET A 8 -15.64 -4.22 13.71
N SER A 9 -14.96 -5.14 14.42
CA SER A 9 -14.86 -6.54 13.97
C SER A 9 -16.22 -7.23 13.94
N GLN A 10 -17.07 -7.01 14.94
CA GLN A 10 -18.43 -7.57 14.97
C GLN A 10 -19.30 -7.04 13.82
N ARG A 11 -19.18 -5.76 13.47
CA ARG A 11 -19.89 -5.18 12.31
C ARG A 11 -19.43 -5.78 10.98
N LEU A 12 -18.13 -6.00 10.81
CA LEU A 12 -17.58 -6.63 9.60
C LEU A 12 -18.01 -8.09 9.47
N THR A 13 -18.08 -8.84 10.58
CA THR A 13 -18.59 -10.22 10.58
C THR A 13 -20.08 -10.27 10.20
N LEU A 14 -20.89 -9.32 10.69
CA LEU A 14 -22.32 -9.26 10.33
C LEU A 14 -22.53 -9.00 8.83
N ILE A 15 -21.79 -8.04 8.27
CA ILE A 15 -21.85 -7.68 6.84
C ILE A 15 -21.40 -8.87 5.97
N ALA A 16 -20.35 -9.59 6.37
CA ALA A 16 -19.89 -10.78 5.66
C ALA A 16 -20.92 -11.92 5.71
N PHE A 17 -21.59 -12.10 6.85
CA PHE A 17 -22.64 -13.11 7.00
C PHE A 17 -23.88 -12.79 6.13
N GLU A 18 -24.34 -11.53 6.14
CA GLU A 18 -25.46 -11.07 5.31
C GLU A 18 -25.12 -11.17 3.82
N SER A 19 -23.92 -10.79 3.41
CA SER A 19 -23.47 -10.89 2.01
C SER A 19 -23.44 -12.34 1.54
N SER A 20 -22.96 -13.27 2.38
CA SER A 20 -22.93 -14.71 2.06
C SER A 20 -24.34 -15.32 1.98
N ASN A 21 -25.29 -14.85 2.79
CA ASN A 21 -26.68 -15.29 2.73
C ASN A 21 -27.43 -14.70 1.53
N MET A 22 -27.10 -13.46 1.13
CA MET A 22 -27.65 -12.84 -0.08
C MET A 22 -27.14 -13.56 -1.33
N GLU A 23 -25.86 -13.94 -1.39
CA GLU A 23 -25.29 -14.74 -2.48
C GLU A 23 -25.93 -16.14 -2.56
N LYS A 24 -26.24 -16.78 -1.43
CA LYS A 24 -26.97 -18.06 -1.41
C LYS A 24 -28.44 -17.91 -1.83
N ARG A 25 -29.12 -16.81 -1.48
CA ARG A 25 -30.52 -16.59 -1.88
C ARG A 25 -30.70 -16.13 -3.33
N SER A 26 -29.67 -15.59 -3.96
CA SER A 26 -29.77 -15.05 -5.33
C SER A 26 -29.25 -15.99 -6.43
N PHE A 27 -28.84 -17.22 -6.09
CA PHE A 27 -28.44 -18.25 -7.06
C PHE A 27 -29.45 -19.39 -7.30
N GLU A 28 -30.72 -19.20 -6.89
CA GLU A 28 -31.80 -20.18 -7.14
C GLU A 28 -32.85 -19.72 -8.16
N ILE A 29 -32.53 -18.73 -9.00
CA ILE A 29 -33.28 -18.49 -10.24
C ILE A 29 -32.58 -19.28 -11.34
N SER A 30 -33.00 -20.54 -11.44
CA SER A 30 -32.62 -21.49 -12.48
C SER A 30 -32.98 -20.94 -13.85
N ASN A 31 -31.95 -20.74 -14.66
CA ASN A 31 -32.05 -20.59 -16.11
C ASN A 31 -32.46 -21.92 -16.74
N ASN A 32 -33.75 -22.25 -16.75
CA ASN A 32 -34.27 -23.29 -17.64
C ASN A 32 -34.52 -22.71 -19.03
N ARG A 33 -33.41 -22.53 -19.77
CA ARG A 33 -33.41 -22.69 -21.23
C ARG A 33 -33.20 -24.18 -21.45
N ASP A 34 -34.25 -24.90 -21.79
CA ASP A 34 -34.20 -25.96 -22.81
C ASP A 34 -35.61 -26.48 -23.13
N THR A 35 -35.85 -26.55 -24.44
CA THR A 35 -36.77 -27.41 -25.19
C THR A 35 -38.29 -27.40 -24.89
N SER A 36 -38.97 -26.76 -25.85
CA SER A 36 -40.28 -27.12 -26.39
C SER A 36 -40.54 -28.64 -26.45
N CYS A 37 -41.52 -29.15 -25.69
CA CYS A 37 -42.61 -29.99 -26.22
C CYS A 37 -43.69 -30.24 -25.13
N VAL A 38 -44.86 -29.64 -25.36
CA VAL A 38 -46.21 -30.18 -25.09
C VAL A 38 -46.44 -30.87 -23.74
N THR A 39 -47.04 -30.14 -22.80
CA THR A 39 -47.95 -30.73 -21.81
C THR A 39 -49.30 -30.04 -21.92
N GLN A 40 -50.34 -30.86 -21.84
CA GLN A 40 -51.72 -30.58 -22.24
C GLN A 40 -52.40 -29.47 -21.44
N VAL A 41 -53.40 -28.90 -22.10
CA VAL A 41 -54.31 -27.83 -21.71
C VAL A 41 -55.37 -28.35 -20.74
N GLU A 42 -55.24 -28.06 -19.45
CA GLU A 42 -56.30 -28.05 -18.41
C GLU A 42 -55.74 -27.09 -17.32
N GLU A 43 -56.36 -26.03 -16.81
CA GLU A 43 -57.75 -25.69 -16.57
C GLU A 43 -57.99 -24.21 -16.90
N SER A 44 -59.07 -23.93 -17.62
CA SER A 44 -59.66 -22.60 -17.77
C SER A 44 -60.19 -22.10 -16.42
N ILE A 45 -59.44 -21.23 -15.76
CA ILE A 45 -59.95 -20.41 -14.65
C ILE A 45 -60.77 -19.29 -15.29
N SER A 46 -62.08 -19.38 -15.12
CA SER A 46 -63.07 -18.40 -15.56
C SER A 46 -62.81 -17.04 -14.90
N LEU A 47 -62.38 -16.06 -15.70
CA LEU A 47 -62.44 -14.65 -15.31
C LEU A 47 -63.93 -14.24 -15.23
N PRO A 48 -64.41 -13.71 -14.09
CA PRO A 48 -65.77 -13.24 -13.99
C PRO A 48 -65.96 -12.04 -14.91
N ASP A 49 -67.07 -12.09 -15.63
CA ASP A 49 -67.59 -11.09 -16.56
C ASP A 49 -67.96 -9.81 -15.77
N ILE A 50 -67.00 -8.92 -15.55
CA ILE A 50 -67.26 -7.60 -14.95
C ILE A 50 -67.62 -6.62 -16.08
N HIS A 51 -68.79 -6.83 -16.68
CA HIS A 51 -69.51 -5.76 -17.38
C HIS A 51 -70.36 -4.97 -16.36
N GLU A 52 -70.39 -3.65 -16.54
CA GLU A 52 -71.08 -2.61 -15.74
C GLU A 52 -70.36 -2.08 -14.47
N CYS A 53 -69.14 -1.56 -14.64
CA CYS A 53 -68.71 -0.44 -13.79
C CYS A 53 -69.54 0.81 -14.14
N LYS A 54 -70.65 1.02 -13.43
CA LYS A 54 -71.32 2.33 -13.34
C LYS A 54 -70.25 3.39 -13.06
N LYS A 55 -70.20 4.43 -13.88
CA LYS A 55 -69.33 5.60 -13.70
C LYS A 55 -69.61 6.24 -12.33
N VAL A 56 -68.90 5.81 -11.30
CA VAL A 56 -68.82 6.56 -10.05
C VAL A 56 -67.88 7.72 -10.32
N ALA A 57 -68.45 8.90 -10.52
CA ALA A 57 -67.70 10.14 -10.55
C ALA A 57 -67.08 10.37 -9.18
N VAL A 58 -65.85 9.91 -8.99
CA VAL A 58 -65.03 10.24 -7.83
C VAL A 58 -64.50 11.65 -8.05
N THR A 59 -65.12 12.62 -7.40
CA THR A 59 -64.59 13.98 -7.31
C THR A 59 -63.30 13.93 -6.50
N LEU A 60 -62.16 14.07 -7.17
CA LEU A 60 -60.86 14.27 -6.53
C LEU A 60 -60.88 15.64 -5.86
N SER A 61 -61.07 15.68 -4.55
CA SER A 61 -60.84 16.90 -3.76
C SER A 61 -59.34 17.18 -3.78
N GLU A 62 -58.95 18.29 -4.39
CA GLU A 62 -57.58 18.71 -4.73
C GLU A 62 -56.67 19.04 -3.51
N GLY A 63 -57.03 18.64 -2.28
CA GLY A 63 -56.43 19.22 -1.06
C GLY A 63 -55.69 18.31 -0.07
N SER A 64 -55.70 16.97 -0.21
CA SER A 64 -55.36 16.11 0.95
C SER A 64 -54.45 14.92 0.65
N LEU A 65 -53.37 15.09 -0.12
CA LEU A 65 -52.27 14.13 -0.05
C LEU A 65 -51.71 14.17 1.38
N SER A 66 -52.08 13.17 2.18
CA SER A 66 -51.72 13.08 3.59
C SER A 66 -50.20 13.12 3.75
N PHE A 67 -49.73 13.77 4.82
CA PHE A 67 -48.31 13.90 5.17
C PHE A 67 -47.44 12.62 4.98
N PRO A 68 -47.92 11.39 5.24
CA PRO A 68 -47.18 10.16 4.97
C PRO A 68 -46.78 9.99 3.50
N HIS A 69 -47.66 10.36 2.56
CA HIS A 69 -47.36 10.26 1.13
C HIS A 69 -46.20 11.18 0.74
N ARG A 70 -46.13 12.40 1.29
CA ARG A 70 -45.05 13.36 0.99
C ARG A 70 -43.69 12.84 1.46
N LEU A 71 -43.60 12.29 2.67
CA LEU A 71 -42.36 11.69 3.20
C LEU A 71 -41.91 10.48 2.36
N ILE A 72 -42.85 9.59 1.98
CA ILE A 72 -42.53 8.44 1.11
C ILE A 72 -42.01 8.89 -0.26
N TYR A 73 -42.60 9.94 -0.85
CA TYR A 73 -42.13 10.50 -2.12
C TYR A 73 -40.73 11.11 -1.98
N GLU A 74 -40.47 11.91 -0.93
CA GLU A 74 -39.16 12.52 -0.67
C GLU A 74 -38.07 11.45 -0.44
N ASP A 75 -38.36 10.41 0.34
CA ASP A 75 -37.45 9.27 0.55
C ASP A 75 -37.20 8.49 -0.75
N SER A 76 -38.25 8.26 -1.55
CA SER A 76 -38.14 7.54 -2.83
C SER A 76 -37.30 8.30 -3.85
N ILE A 77 -37.41 9.64 -3.88
CA ILE A 77 -36.58 10.50 -4.73
C ILE A 77 -35.12 10.40 -4.31
N GLY A 78 -34.82 10.48 -3.01
CA GLY A 78 -33.46 10.34 -2.48
C GLY A 78 -32.84 8.97 -2.81
N VAL A 79 -33.59 7.89 -2.66
CA VAL A 79 -33.15 6.53 -3.04
C VAL A 79 -32.90 6.42 -4.56
N LEU A 80 -33.74 7.05 -5.39
CA LEU A 80 -33.56 7.05 -6.84
C LEU A 80 -32.28 7.80 -7.27
N GLU A 81 -32.00 8.95 -6.66
CA GLU A 81 -30.78 9.72 -6.90
C GLU A 81 -29.53 8.97 -6.46
N GLU A 82 -29.56 8.38 -5.27
CA GLU A 82 -28.48 7.54 -4.76
C GLU A 82 -28.25 6.32 -5.67
N ASN A 83 -29.31 5.67 -6.15
CA ASN A 83 -29.19 4.56 -7.08
C ASN A 83 -28.53 4.97 -8.41
N LYS A 84 -28.82 6.18 -8.91
CA LYS A 84 -28.13 6.74 -10.08
C LYS A 84 -26.65 6.97 -9.81
N ARG A 85 -26.30 7.52 -8.64
CA ARG A 85 -24.91 7.71 -8.20
C ARG A 85 -24.15 6.39 -8.10
N LEU A 86 -24.71 5.41 -7.40
CA LEU A 86 -24.10 4.09 -7.23
C LEU A 86 -23.95 3.34 -8.57
N LYS A 87 -24.91 3.47 -9.49
CA LYS A 87 -24.78 2.94 -10.86
C LYS A 87 -23.60 3.57 -11.60
N ALA A 88 -23.39 4.88 -11.46
CA ALA A 88 -22.26 5.57 -12.06
C ALA A 88 -20.92 5.12 -11.43
N GLU A 89 -20.85 4.99 -10.10
CA GLU A 89 -19.67 4.48 -9.40
C GLU A 89 -19.35 3.02 -9.78
N LEU A 90 -20.36 2.16 -9.83
CA LEU A 90 -20.22 0.76 -10.24
C LEU A 90 -19.76 0.64 -11.70
N PHE A 91 -20.26 1.51 -12.58
CA PHE A 91 -19.79 1.58 -13.96
C PHE A 91 -18.31 2.00 -14.02
N ASN A 92 -17.91 3.02 -13.25
CA ASN A 92 -16.52 3.48 -13.17
C ASN A 92 -15.57 2.37 -12.64
N ILE A 93 -15.97 1.68 -11.57
CA ILE A 93 -15.19 0.56 -11.01
C ILE A 93 -15.06 -0.57 -12.04
N LYS A 94 -16.11 -0.88 -12.81
CA LYS A 94 -16.04 -1.85 -13.91
C LYS A 94 -15.02 -1.45 -14.98
N LEU A 95 -14.96 -0.17 -15.35
CA LEU A 95 -13.96 0.35 -16.29
C LEU A 95 -12.53 0.23 -15.74
N GLN A 96 -12.34 0.53 -14.46
CA GLN A 96 -11.05 0.36 -13.78
C GLN A 96 -10.63 -1.11 -13.76
N LEU A 97 -11.53 -2.01 -13.38
CA LEU A 97 -11.28 -3.46 -13.38
C LEU A 97 -10.93 -3.97 -14.77
N LEU A 98 -11.62 -3.52 -15.81
CA LEU A 98 -11.30 -3.88 -17.20
C LEU A 98 -9.90 -3.42 -17.59
N SER A 99 -9.52 -2.20 -17.18
CA SER A 99 -8.19 -1.64 -17.42
C SER A 99 -7.10 -2.46 -16.72
N VAL A 100 -7.33 -2.86 -15.46
CA VAL A 100 -6.42 -3.74 -14.72
C VAL A 100 -6.32 -5.12 -15.36
N LYS A 101 -7.44 -5.73 -15.77
CA LYS A 101 -7.44 -7.03 -16.48
C LYS A 101 -6.70 -6.98 -17.81
N LYS A 102 -6.73 -5.83 -18.50
CA LYS A 102 -5.94 -5.62 -19.72
C LYS A 102 -4.45 -5.49 -19.43
N GLN A 103 -4.07 -4.85 -18.31
CA GLN A 103 -2.68 -4.73 -17.88
C GLN A 103 -2.10 -6.04 -17.36
N PHE A 104 -2.92 -6.84 -16.67
CA PHE A 104 -2.55 -8.15 -16.13
C PHE A 104 -3.45 -9.23 -16.73
N PRO A 105 -3.16 -9.68 -17.96
CA PRO A 105 -3.88 -10.79 -18.57
C PRO A 105 -3.82 -12.03 -17.66
N PRO A 106 -4.87 -12.88 -17.69
CA PRO A 106 -4.83 -14.16 -17.02
C PRO A 106 -3.60 -14.96 -17.42
N MET A 107 -2.78 -15.33 -16.43
CA MET A 107 -1.62 -16.19 -16.59
C MET A 107 -1.94 -17.59 -16.10
N PHE A 108 -1.53 -18.58 -16.88
CA PHE A 108 -1.70 -19.99 -16.57
C PHE A 108 -0.35 -20.68 -16.46
N ASP A 109 -0.24 -21.63 -15.54
CA ASP A 109 0.90 -22.53 -15.47
C ASP A 109 0.84 -23.59 -16.58
N LYS A 110 1.79 -24.54 -16.58
CA LYS A 110 1.85 -25.61 -17.59
C LYS A 110 0.70 -26.60 -17.43
N GLU A 111 0.13 -26.67 -16.23
CA GLU A 111 -0.97 -27.53 -15.81
C GLU A 111 -2.35 -26.91 -16.10
N GLY A 112 -2.40 -25.64 -16.52
CA GLY A 112 -3.62 -24.91 -16.86
C GLY A 112 -4.28 -24.19 -15.68
N ASN A 113 -3.65 -24.11 -14.51
CA ASN A 113 -4.16 -23.36 -13.36
C ASN A 113 -3.88 -21.87 -13.50
N ASN A 114 -4.84 -21.04 -13.09
CA ASN A 114 -4.66 -19.59 -13.06
C ASN A 114 -3.68 -19.18 -11.94
N ILE A 115 -2.52 -18.67 -12.32
CA ILE A 115 -1.46 -18.21 -11.41
C ILE A 115 -1.35 -16.68 -11.36
N THR A 116 -2.29 -15.94 -11.96
CA THR A 116 -2.25 -14.47 -12.09
C THR A 116 -2.07 -13.78 -10.74
N GLU A 117 -2.80 -14.21 -9.71
CA GLU A 117 -2.70 -13.63 -8.37
C GLU A 117 -1.32 -13.85 -7.75
N LYS A 118 -0.77 -15.07 -7.85
CA LYS A 118 0.58 -15.39 -7.38
C LYS A 118 1.63 -14.56 -8.12
N TYR A 119 1.45 -14.38 -9.42
CA TYR A 119 2.34 -13.55 -10.25
C TYR A 119 2.31 -12.08 -9.84
N ILE A 120 1.12 -11.50 -9.65
CA ILE A 120 0.97 -10.12 -9.18
C ILE A 120 1.59 -9.95 -7.78
N ALA A 121 1.34 -10.89 -6.86
CA ALA A 121 1.95 -10.89 -5.54
C ALA A 121 3.48 -10.89 -5.63
N ALA A 122 4.06 -11.76 -6.46
CA ALA A 122 5.51 -11.82 -6.69
C ALA A 122 6.06 -10.52 -7.30
N LEU A 123 5.32 -9.85 -8.20
CA LEU A 123 5.71 -8.54 -8.73
C LEU A 123 5.72 -7.45 -7.66
N ILE A 124 4.73 -7.45 -6.76
CA ILE A 124 4.66 -6.50 -5.63
C ILE A 124 5.84 -6.76 -4.67
N GLU A 125 6.10 -8.01 -4.32
CA GLU A 125 7.25 -8.40 -3.49
C GLU A 125 8.57 -7.97 -4.12
N LEU A 126 8.75 -8.23 -5.42
CA LEU A 126 9.94 -7.80 -6.16
C LEU A 126 10.11 -6.28 -6.15
N SER A 127 9.01 -5.54 -6.30
CA SER A 127 9.02 -4.07 -6.23
C SER A 127 9.44 -3.59 -4.84
N ASN A 128 8.88 -4.18 -3.79
CA ASN A 128 9.23 -3.87 -2.40
C ASN A 128 10.70 -4.18 -2.11
N GLU A 129 11.22 -5.30 -2.61
CA GLU A 129 12.63 -5.68 -2.43
C GLU A 129 13.57 -4.76 -3.23
N LYS A 130 13.18 -4.30 -4.43
CA LYS A 130 13.92 -3.25 -5.15
C LYS A 130 14.02 -1.96 -4.34
N ILE A 131 12.92 -1.53 -3.71
CA ILE A 131 12.91 -0.34 -2.84
C ILE A 131 13.83 -0.56 -1.62
N ARG A 132 13.78 -1.75 -1.00
CA ARG A 132 14.66 -2.11 0.12
C ARG A 132 16.13 -2.09 -0.27
N ARG A 133 16.48 -2.69 -1.41
CA ARG A 133 17.84 -2.70 -1.97
C ARG A 133 18.37 -1.28 -2.16
N LEU A 134 17.58 -0.39 -2.77
CA LEU A 134 17.97 1.01 -2.96
C LEU A 134 18.22 1.74 -1.63
N LYS A 135 17.44 1.44 -0.59
CA LYS A 135 17.68 2.01 0.76
C LYS A 135 18.99 1.50 1.36
N LEU A 136 19.27 0.20 1.26
CA LEU A 136 20.50 -0.39 1.76
C LEU A 136 21.73 0.11 1.01
N GLU A 137 21.66 0.23 -0.30
CA GLU A 137 22.74 0.77 -1.14
C GLU A 137 23.10 2.21 -0.74
N LYS A 138 22.10 3.05 -0.47
CA LYS A 138 22.33 4.42 0.06
C LYS A 138 23.03 4.39 1.42
N LEU A 139 22.62 3.49 2.33
CA LEU A 139 23.25 3.36 3.64
C LEU A 139 24.70 2.87 3.53
N CYS A 140 24.97 1.90 2.66
CA CYS A 140 26.31 1.41 2.39
C CYS A 140 27.21 2.53 1.87
N HIS A 141 26.74 3.30 0.89
CA HIS A 141 27.50 4.41 0.32
C HIS A 141 27.81 5.51 1.36
N LEU A 142 26.85 5.83 2.22
CA LEU A 142 27.07 6.78 3.33
C LEU A 142 28.10 6.25 4.34
N SER A 143 28.04 4.97 4.68
CA SER A 143 28.98 4.34 5.60
C SER A 143 30.40 4.29 5.02
N GLU A 144 30.52 3.95 3.74
CA GLU A 144 31.80 3.93 3.02
C GLU A 144 32.43 5.33 2.96
N LYS A 145 31.63 6.35 2.62
CA LYS A 145 32.09 7.74 2.63
C LYS A 145 32.64 8.15 3.99
N LYS A 146 31.90 7.84 5.07
CA LYS A 146 32.33 8.14 6.45
C LYS A 146 33.63 7.42 6.81
N LEU A 147 33.79 6.15 6.41
CA LEU A 147 35.01 5.40 6.66
C LEU A 147 36.21 6.00 5.92
N ASN A 148 36.01 6.38 4.65
CA ASN A 148 37.06 7.02 3.84
C ASN A 148 37.49 8.37 4.42
N GLU A 149 36.54 9.18 4.91
CA GLU A 149 36.85 10.43 5.61
C GLU A 149 37.68 10.20 6.89
N GLN A 150 37.34 9.17 7.68
CA GLN A 150 38.10 8.79 8.87
C GLN A 150 39.52 8.31 8.53
N GLN A 151 39.67 7.49 7.48
CA GLN A 151 40.97 7.04 7.01
C GLN A 151 41.85 8.21 6.58
N LEU A 152 41.30 9.16 5.81
CA LEU A 152 42.01 10.36 5.39
C LEU A 152 42.41 11.26 6.56
N GLN A 153 41.58 11.34 7.61
CA GLN A 153 41.94 12.07 8.83
C GLN A 153 43.09 11.39 9.59
N LEU A 154 43.02 10.07 9.78
CA LEU A 154 44.06 9.30 10.46
C LEU A 154 45.40 9.37 9.72
N GLU A 155 45.36 9.36 8.38
CA GLU A 155 46.56 9.48 7.56
C GLU A 155 47.23 10.86 7.73
N ARG A 156 46.44 11.93 7.77
CA ARG A 156 46.96 13.28 8.07
C ARG A 156 47.59 13.36 9.45
N GLU A 157 46.90 12.89 10.49
CA GLU A 157 47.42 12.88 11.87
C GLU A 157 48.68 12.02 12.02
N LYS A 158 48.79 10.93 11.24
CA LYS A 158 50.01 10.10 11.20
C LYS A 158 51.17 10.87 10.57
N ASN A 159 50.94 11.57 9.47
CA ASN A 159 51.97 12.36 8.78
C ASN A 159 52.45 13.54 9.63
N ASP A 160 51.54 14.22 10.34
CA ASP A 160 51.89 15.30 11.26
C ASP A 160 52.79 14.80 12.40
N ARG A 161 52.42 13.67 13.03
CA ARG A 161 53.24 13.03 14.07
C ARG A 161 54.61 12.58 13.56
N GLU A 162 54.67 12.05 12.34
CA GLU A 162 55.94 11.65 11.72
C GLU A 162 56.84 12.87 11.46
N THR A 163 56.26 13.99 11.03
CA THR A 163 56.99 15.26 10.84
C THR A 163 57.52 15.80 12.17
N GLU A 164 56.73 15.76 13.23
CA GLU A 164 57.17 16.14 14.58
C GLU A 164 58.30 15.23 15.08
N ARG A 165 58.18 13.91 14.87
CA ARG A 165 59.21 12.93 15.22
C ARG A 165 60.54 13.24 14.53
N GLN A 166 60.52 13.55 13.24
CA GLN A 166 61.72 13.92 12.48
C GLN A 166 62.34 15.23 13.00
N ASN A 167 61.50 16.23 13.31
CA ASN A 167 61.98 17.50 13.89
C ASN A 167 62.66 17.30 15.25
N LEU A 168 62.11 16.44 16.12
CA LEU A 168 62.72 16.09 17.40
C LEU A 168 64.04 15.34 17.23
N LEU A 169 64.13 14.42 16.27
CA LEU A 169 65.36 13.70 15.94
C LEU A 169 66.47 14.66 15.53
N MET A 170 66.16 15.63 14.66
CA MET A 170 67.10 16.67 14.24
C MET A 170 67.55 17.58 15.40
N LYS A 171 66.63 17.93 16.31
CA LYS A 171 66.98 18.70 17.53
C LYS A 171 67.90 17.88 18.44
N LYS A 172 67.62 16.60 18.66
CA LYS A 172 68.45 15.70 19.45
C LYS A 172 69.86 15.60 18.87
N GLY A 173 70.01 15.35 17.56
CA GLY A 173 71.32 15.29 16.92
C GLY A 173 72.13 16.59 17.06
N ARG A 174 71.48 17.76 16.97
CA ARG A 174 72.14 19.05 17.24
C ARG A 174 72.60 19.20 18.69
N LEU A 175 71.81 18.71 19.65
CA LEU A 175 72.18 18.75 21.07
C LEU A 175 73.33 17.80 21.38
N GLU A 176 73.35 16.61 20.77
CA GLU A 176 74.46 15.65 20.91
C GLU A 176 75.79 16.23 20.38
N ILE A 177 75.76 16.94 19.24
CA ILE A 177 76.94 17.65 18.71
C ILE A 177 77.41 18.72 19.70
N LYS A 178 76.51 19.60 20.17
CA LYS A 178 76.87 20.63 21.16
C LYS A 178 77.42 20.04 22.46
N LEU A 179 76.86 18.93 22.91
CA LEU A 179 77.34 18.25 24.11
C LEU A 179 78.77 17.72 23.90
N LYS A 180 79.04 17.13 22.74
CA LYS A 180 80.39 16.68 22.36
C LYS A 180 81.38 17.83 22.33
N GLU A 181 81.01 18.97 21.72
CA GLU A 181 81.83 20.19 21.70
C GLU A 181 82.18 20.69 23.12
N ILE A 182 81.21 20.68 24.05
CA ILE A 182 81.44 21.07 25.45
C ILE A 182 82.41 20.10 26.15
N TYR A 183 82.26 18.79 25.93
CA TYR A 183 83.20 17.80 26.49
C TYR A 183 84.62 17.98 25.97
N GLU A 184 84.78 18.27 24.67
CA GLU A 184 86.09 18.55 24.06
C GLU A 184 86.71 19.83 24.66
N GLN A 185 85.92 20.88 24.90
CA GLN A 185 86.38 22.11 25.56
C GLN A 185 86.81 21.87 27.02
N LEU A 186 86.08 21.05 27.78
CA LEU A 186 86.42 20.73 29.17
C LEU A 186 87.70 19.90 29.27
N ASN A 187 87.86 18.90 28.42
CA ASN A 187 89.06 18.06 28.41
C ASN A 187 90.28 18.80 27.85
N GLY A 188 90.10 19.73 26.91
CA GLY A 188 91.16 20.59 26.38
C GLY A 188 91.65 21.65 27.39
N ASN A 189 90.74 22.22 28.19
CA ASN A 189 91.09 23.22 29.22
C ASN A 189 91.59 22.63 30.54
N GLY A 190 91.50 21.30 30.73
CA GLY A 190 92.07 20.61 31.89
C GLY A 190 93.60 20.46 31.87
N GLY A 191 94.26 20.96 30.81
CA GLY A 191 95.71 20.89 30.64
C GLY A 191 96.52 22.04 31.25
N ASP A 192 95.88 23.10 31.76
CA ASP A 192 96.56 24.29 32.31
C ASP A 192 96.54 24.32 33.84
N SER A 193 96.90 23.20 34.47
CA SER A 193 97.08 23.14 35.93
C SER A 193 98.26 22.24 36.30
N GLU A 194 99.46 22.65 35.88
CA GLU A 194 100.74 22.66 36.62
C GLU A 194 101.81 23.37 35.78
#